data_AF-A0A958DE10-F1
#
_entry.id   AF-A0A958DE10-F1
#
_cell.length_a   1.000
_cell.length_b   1.000
_cell.length_c   1.000
_cell.angle_alpha   90.00
_cell.angle_beta   90.00
_cell.angle_gamma   90.00
#
_symmetry.space_group_name_H-M   'P 1'
#
loop_
_entity.id
_entity.type
_entity.pdbx_description
1 polymer ?
#
loop_
_entity_poly.entity_id
_entity_poly.type
_entity_poly.pdbx_seq_one_letter_code
_entity_poly.pdbx_strand_id
1 'polypeptide(L)'
;NRPGAHAIPGSPGETLSRFRDDIQPLSTFLSSAFNLIGVSLFAVLAVVTMLQTSPLLTVTAFLPLVLLSIIINRSSARIIRLREANQAATSGVTGLLGELFGAVQAIKVADAETTVIARLEAVNETRRQAALRDRLITESLGMLGGNLGDLGTAIILLLMGQAMRNGTFTVGDFALFVYVMPFVAGNMTSVAGVLTSYRQLGVSLQRLA
;
A
#
# COMPACT_ATOMS: atom_id res chain seq x y z
N ASN A 1 17.85 -20.99 -41.37
CA ASN A 1 17.58 -20.10 -40.22
C ASN A 1 17.26 -20.95 -38.99
N ARG A 2 18.25 -21.16 -38.10
CA ARG A 2 18.06 -21.90 -36.84
C ARG A 2 17.67 -20.89 -35.74
N PRO A 3 16.40 -20.84 -35.29
CA PRO A 3 15.94 -19.81 -34.36
C PRO A 3 16.57 -19.93 -32.95
N GLY A 4 17.17 -21.08 -32.61
CA GLY A 4 17.84 -21.31 -31.31
C GLY A 4 19.29 -20.82 -31.22
N ALA A 5 19.83 -20.14 -32.23
CA ALA A 5 21.22 -19.66 -32.26
C ALA A 5 21.37 -18.17 -31.89
N HIS A 6 20.30 -17.51 -31.45
CA HIS A 6 20.39 -16.16 -30.90
C HIS A 6 20.67 -16.28 -29.41
N ALA A 7 21.91 -15.96 -29.00
CA ALA A 7 22.23 -15.79 -27.59
C ALA A 7 21.32 -14.70 -27.03
N ILE A 8 20.50 -15.05 -26.05
CA ILE A 8 19.71 -14.07 -25.30
C ILE A 8 20.71 -13.13 -24.61
N PRO A 9 20.58 -11.80 -24.74
CA PRO A 9 21.53 -10.88 -24.16
C PRO A 9 21.58 -11.06 -22.63
N GLY A 10 22.76 -11.39 -22.10
CA GLY A 10 23.00 -11.59 -20.67
C GLY A 10 23.57 -12.96 -20.32
N SER A 11 23.91 -13.16 -19.05
CA SER A 11 24.32 -14.48 -18.56
C SER A 11 23.12 -15.45 -18.53
N PRO A 12 23.33 -16.78 -18.56
CA PRO A 12 22.23 -17.74 -18.37
C PRO A 12 21.45 -17.53 -17.06
N GLY A 13 22.12 -17.04 -16.01
CA GLY A 13 21.48 -16.68 -14.74
C GLY A 13 20.62 -15.41 -14.81
N GLU A 14 21.08 -14.40 -15.56
CA GLU A 14 20.32 -13.18 -15.86
C GLU A 14 19.05 -13.51 -16.67
N THR A 15 19.18 -14.40 -17.65
CA THR A 15 18.05 -14.87 -18.47
C THR A 15 17.04 -15.66 -17.64
N LEU A 16 17.51 -16.56 -16.76
CA LEU A 16 16.64 -17.34 -15.88
C LEU A 16 15.93 -16.45 -14.83
N SER A 17 16.64 -15.46 -14.27
CA SER A 17 16.06 -14.48 -13.33
C SER A 17 15.02 -13.61 -14.03
N ARG A 18 15.28 -13.08 -15.23
CA ARG A 18 14.27 -12.35 -16.02
C ARG A 18 13.02 -13.19 -16.31
N PHE A 19 13.20 -14.45 -16.69
CA PHE A 19 12.06 -15.32 -17.00
C PHE A 19 11.26 -15.71 -15.76
N ARG A 20 11.89 -15.81 -14.58
CA ARG A 20 11.21 -16.21 -13.34
C ARG A 20 10.64 -15.03 -12.57
N ASP A 21 11.42 -13.96 -12.43
CA ASP A 21 11.15 -12.84 -11.53
C ASP A 21 10.33 -11.73 -12.22
N ASP A 22 10.41 -11.58 -13.55
CA ASP A 22 9.61 -10.56 -14.25
C ASP A 22 8.22 -11.07 -14.71
N ILE A 23 7.96 -12.37 -14.68
CA ILE A 23 6.61 -12.95 -14.90
C ILE A 23 5.74 -12.84 -13.64
N GLN A 24 6.34 -12.86 -12.44
CA GLN A 24 5.61 -12.83 -11.18
C GLN A 24 4.77 -11.53 -10.98
N PRO A 25 5.26 -10.32 -11.33
CA PRO A 25 4.46 -9.10 -11.30
C PRO A 25 3.25 -9.14 -12.24
N LEU A 26 3.39 -9.79 -13.41
CA LEU A 26 2.28 -9.96 -14.35
C LEU A 26 1.19 -10.85 -13.74
N SER A 27 1.59 -12.01 -13.20
CA SER A 27 0.67 -12.90 -12.47
C SER A 27 -0.04 -12.17 -11.33
N THR A 28 0.72 -11.47 -10.49
CA THR A 28 0.20 -10.70 -9.36
C THR A 28 -0.79 -9.61 -9.78
N PHE A 29 -0.47 -8.86 -10.84
CA PHE A 29 -1.35 -7.84 -11.40
C PHE A 29 -2.64 -8.45 -11.93
N LEU A 30 -2.55 -9.52 -12.73
CA LEU A 30 -3.72 -10.19 -13.29
C LEU A 30 -4.63 -10.73 -12.18
N SER A 31 -4.08 -11.46 -11.21
CA SER A 31 -4.85 -11.95 -10.06
C SER A 31 -5.54 -10.81 -9.30
N SER A 32 -4.82 -9.71 -9.05
CA SER A 32 -5.38 -8.54 -8.35
C SER A 32 -6.48 -7.87 -9.18
N ALA A 33 -6.29 -7.75 -10.49
CA ALA A 33 -7.27 -7.14 -11.40
C ALA A 33 -8.55 -7.98 -11.50
N PHE A 34 -8.43 -9.30 -11.66
CA PHE A 34 -9.58 -10.20 -11.66
C PHE A 34 -10.33 -10.18 -10.32
N ASN A 35 -9.60 -10.20 -9.21
CA ASN A 35 -10.19 -10.06 -7.88
C ASN A 35 -10.93 -8.72 -7.74
N LEU A 36 -10.34 -7.62 -8.20
CA LEU A 36 -10.97 -6.30 -8.15
C LEU A 36 -12.28 -6.28 -8.93
N ILE A 37 -12.36 -6.90 -10.11
CA ILE A 37 -13.60 -6.95 -10.89
C ILE A 37 -14.70 -7.67 -10.08
N GLY A 38 -14.39 -8.85 -9.53
CA GLY A 38 -15.35 -9.63 -8.75
C GLY A 38 -15.82 -8.89 -7.49
N VAL A 39 -14.88 -8.37 -6.70
CA VAL A 39 -15.19 -7.62 -5.48
C VAL A 39 -15.93 -6.32 -5.79
N SER A 40 -15.63 -5.64 -6.91
CA SER A 40 -16.32 -4.40 -7.31
C SER A 40 -17.76 -4.68 -7.73
N LEU A 41 -17.99 -5.73 -8.52
CA LEU A 41 -19.34 -6.13 -8.90
C LEU A 41 -20.16 -6.45 -7.65
N PHE A 42 -19.61 -7.24 -6.73
CA PHE A 42 -20.27 -7.57 -5.48
C PHE A 42 -20.52 -6.32 -4.62
N ALA A 43 -19.53 -5.42 -4.50
CA ALA A 43 -19.67 -4.17 -3.76
C ALA A 43 -20.78 -3.28 -4.34
N VAL A 44 -20.92 -3.18 -5.67
CA VAL A 44 -22.02 -2.44 -6.29
C VAL A 44 -23.37 -3.07 -5.93
N LEU A 45 -23.52 -4.39 -6.05
CA LEU A 45 -24.74 -5.08 -5.64
C LEU A 45 -25.03 -4.86 -4.15
N ALA A 46 -24.02 -4.97 -3.29
CA ALA A 46 -24.12 -4.74 -1.86
C ALA A 46 -24.61 -3.32 -1.54
N VAL A 47 -24.06 -2.29 -2.20
CA VAL A 47 -24.50 -0.91 -2.00
C VAL A 47 -25.94 -0.72 -2.46
N VAL A 48 -26.32 -1.30 -3.60
CA VAL A 48 -27.70 -1.24 -4.09
C VAL A 48 -28.67 -1.89 -3.11
N THR A 49 -28.35 -3.08 -2.58
CA THR A 49 -29.21 -3.75 -1.60
C THR A 49 -29.26 -2.98 -0.29
N MET A 50 -28.15 -2.45 0.21
CA MET A 50 -28.11 -1.62 1.41
C MET A 50 -29.00 -0.37 1.26
N LEU A 51 -28.93 0.31 0.10
CA LEU A 51 -29.76 1.48 -0.19
C LEU A 51 -31.25 1.14 -0.29
N GLN A 52 -31.60 -0.03 -0.83
CA GLN A 52 -32.99 -0.49 -0.89
C GLN A 52 -33.55 -0.79 0.50
N THR A 53 -32.72 -1.33 1.40
CA THR A 53 -33.14 -1.66 2.76
C THR A 53 -33.22 -0.42 3.66
N SER A 54 -32.16 0.41 3.71
CA SER A 54 -32.15 1.63 4.52
C SER A 54 -31.11 2.64 4.04
N PRO A 55 -31.51 3.65 3.25
CA PRO A 55 -30.60 4.68 2.74
C PRO A 55 -29.85 5.43 3.85
N LEU A 56 -30.52 5.70 4.97
CA LEU A 56 -29.94 6.42 6.12
C LEU A 56 -28.78 5.63 6.75
N LEU A 57 -28.98 4.33 6.98
CA LEU A 57 -27.95 3.46 7.53
C LEU A 57 -26.80 3.31 6.54
N THR A 58 -27.08 3.24 5.24
CA THR A 58 -26.04 3.15 4.22
C THR A 58 -25.17 4.39 4.21
N VAL A 59 -25.75 5.59 4.13
CA VAL A 59 -24.97 6.85 4.13
C VAL A 59 -24.13 6.97 5.40
N THR A 60 -24.68 6.58 6.56
CA THR A 60 -23.94 6.57 7.81
C THR A 60 -22.77 5.59 7.79
N ALA A 61 -22.94 4.42 7.17
CA ALA A 61 -21.89 3.42 7.02
C ALA A 61 -20.73 3.87 6.11
N PHE A 62 -21.03 4.73 5.13
CA PHE A 62 -20.01 5.31 4.26
C PHE A 62 -19.28 6.50 4.87
N LEU A 63 -19.84 7.15 5.90
CA LEU A 63 -19.29 8.35 6.50
C LEU A 63 -17.82 8.17 6.97
N PRO A 64 -17.44 7.12 7.72
CA PRO A 64 -16.05 6.92 8.14
C PRO A 64 -15.10 6.72 6.96
N LEU A 65 -15.53 5.99 5.92
CA LEU A 65 -14.74 5.73 4.72
C LEU A 65 -14.48 7.03 3.95
N VAL A 66 -15.50 7.87 3.78
CA VAL A 66 -15.38 9.17 3.11
C VAL A 66 -14.47 10.11 3.91
N LEU A 67 -14.65 10.18 5.23
CA LEU A 67 -13.81 11.00 6.11
C LEU A 67 -12.34 10.59 6.03
N LEU A 68 -12.05 9.30 6.12
CA LEU A 68 -10.69 8.77 6.00
C LEU A 68 -10.09 9.08 4.62
N SER A 69 -10.87 8.92 3.55
CA SER A 69 -10.45 9.24 2.19
C SER A 69 -10.05 10.71 2.03
N ILE A 70 -10.84 11.63 2.61
CA ILE A 70 -10.54 13.07 2.58
C ILE A 70 -9.26 13.36 3.36
N ILE A 71 -9.07 12.77 4.54
CA ILE A 71 -7.87 12.95 5.36
C ILE A 71 -6.61 12.48 4.62
N ILE A 72 -6.67 11.29 4.01
CA ILE A 72 -5.56 10.73 3.23
C ILE A 72 -5.28 11.61 2.01
N ASN A 73 -6.31 12.02 1.26
CA ASN A 73 -6.16 12.86 0.08
C ASN A 73 -5.50 14.20 0.42
N ARG A 74 -5.98 14.88 1.46
CA ARG A 74 -5.42 16.14 1.99
C ARG A 74 -3.96 15.97 2.45
N SER A 75 -3.62 14.80 2.97
CA SER A 75 -2.28 14.50 3.47
C SER A 75 -1.34 13.95 2.39
N SER A 76 -1.84 13.62 1.20
CA SER A 76 -1.10 12.88 0.17
C SER A 76 0.21 13.55 -0.22
N ALA A 77 0.20 14.86 -0.49
CA ALA A 77 1.41 15.61 -0.81
C ALA A 77 2.44 15.63 0.33
N ARG A 78 2.00 15.54 1.59
CA ARG A 78 2.91 15.44 2.74
C ARG A 78 3.47 14.03 2.87
N ILE A 79 2.64 13.01 2.70
CA ILE A 79 3.04 11.60 2.73
C ILE A 79 4.11 11.35 1.67
N ILE A 80 3.87 11.78 0.42
CA ILE A 80 4.80 11.61 -0.70
C ILE A 80 6.14 12.28 -0.38
N ARG A 81 6.14 13.55 0.05
CA ARG A 81 7.38 14.28 0.39
C ARG A 81 8.19 13.64 1.51
N LEU A 82 7.53 13.15 2.57
CA LEU A 82 8.22 12.46 3.67
C LEU A 82 8.82 11.13 3.21
N ARG A 83 8.11 10.41 2.34
CA ARG A 83 8.57 9.15 1.77
C ARG A 83 9.76 9.34 0.84
N GLU A 84 9.72 10.36 -0.01
CA GLU A 84 10.84 10.76 -0.88
C GLU A 84 12.07 11.15 -0.06
N ALA A 85 11.89 11.94 1.01
CA ALA A 85 12.99 12.32 1.91
C ALA A 85 13.62 11.10 2.61
N ASN A 86 12.80 10.15 3.08
CA ASN A 86 13.28 8.90 3.67
C ASN A 86 14.05 8.04 2.65
N GLN A 87 13.54 7.92 1.42
CA GLN A 87 14.21 7.20 0.34
C GLN A 87 15.54 7.85 -0.03
N ALA A 88 15.58 9.16 -0.24
CA ALA A 88 16.81 9.88 -0.56
C ALA A 88 17.88 9.75 0.54
N ALA A 89 17.50 9.88 1.82
CA ALA A 89 18.43 9.69 2.92
C ALA A 89 18.92 8.24 3.04
N THR A 90 18.05 7.27 2.74
CA THR A 90 18.44 5.84 2.70
C THR A 90 19.43 5.59 1.57
N SER A 91 19.16 6.08 0.36
CA SER A 91 20.10 6.01 -0.77
C SER A 91 21.43 6.68 -0.46
N GLY A 92 21.44 7.81 0.25
CA GLY A 92 22.66 8.48 0.69
C GLY A 92 23.52 7.62 1.64
N VAL A 93 22.90 6.97 2.63
CA VAL A 93 23.61 6.03 3.52
C VAL A 93 24.14 4.83 2.74
N THR A 94 23.33 4.23 1.87
CA THR A 94 23.76 3.08 1.05
C THR A 94 24.88 3.44 0.08
N GLY A 95 24.82 4.62 -0.54
CA GLY A 95 25.87 5.14 -1.42
C GLY A 95 27.19 5.34 -0.68
N LEU A 96 27.13 5.97 0.51
CA LEU A 96 28.31 6.14 1.36
C LEU A 96 28.91 4.78 1.74
N LEU A 97 28.10 3.81 2.16
CA LEU A 97 28.60 2.46 2.46
C LEU A 97 29.31 1.83 1.26
N GLY A 98 28.80 2.02 0.04
CA GLY A 98 29.45 1.58 -1.19
C GLY A 98 30.83 2.19 -1.39
N GLU A 99 30.96 3.51 -1.19
CA GLU A 99 32.25 4.22 -1.25
C GLU A 99 33.22 3.70 -0.19
N LEU A 100 32.75 3.50 1.05
CA LEU A 100 33.58 3.05 2.15
C LEU A 100 34.11 1.64 1.93
N PHE A 101 33.27 0.71 1.47
CA PHE A 101 33.71 -0.65 1.17
C PHE A 101 34.71 -0.70 0.00
N GLY A 102 34.53 0.16 -1.01
CA GLY A 102 35.49 0.31 -2.11
C GLY A 102 36.84 0.91 -1.68
N ALA A 103 36.85 1.70 -0.61
CA ALA A 103 38.02 2.44 -0.13
C ALA A 103 38.63 1.88 1.17
N VAL A 104 38.22 0.70 1.65
CA VAL A 104 38.67 0.12 2.95
C VAL A 104 40.19 0.16 3.13
N GLN A 105 40.96 -0.21 2.11
CA GLN A 105 42.42 -0.21 2.20
C GLN A 105 43.00 1.21 2.33
N ALA A 106 42.48 2.17 1.55
CA ALA A 106 42.92 3.57 1.62
C ALA A 106 42.59 4.20 2.98
N ILE A 107 41.41 3.88 3.54
CA ILE A 107 41.00 4.34 4.87
C ILE A 107 41.95 3.79 5.95
N LYS A 108 42.31 2.50 5.86
CA LYS A 108 43.25 1.84 6.79
C LYS A 108 44.66 2.44 6.70
N VAL A 109 45.15 2.71 5.49
CA VAL A 109 46.47 3.33 5.28
C VAL A 109 46.51 4.77 5.81
N ALA A 110 45.39 5.48 5.72
CA ALA A 110 45.27 6.86 6.20
C ALA A 110 44.91 6.98 7.70
N ASP A 111 44.74 5.88 8.43
CA ASP A 111 44.28 5.84 9.83
C ASP A 111 42.99 6.68 10.05
N ALA A 112 42.09 6.64 9.06
CA ALA A 112 40.95 7.55 8.95
C ALA A 112 39.63 6.94 9.42
N GLU A 113 39.62 5.78 10.07
CA GLU A 113 38.39 5.07 10.43
C GLU A 113 37.45 5.91 11.30
N THR A 114 37.98 6.57 12.33
CA THR A 114 37.17 7.38 13.25
C THR A 114 36.45 8.51 12.52
N THR A 115 37.15 9.18 11.60
CA THR A 115 36.58 10.27 10.78
C THR A 115 35.48 9.75 9.86
N VAL A 116 35.71 8.59 9.22
CA VAL A 116 34.75 7.94 8.34
C VAL A 116 33.50 7.49 9.11
N ILE A 117 33.68 6.90 10.29
CA ILE A 117 32.58 6.45 11.14
C ILE A 117 31.74 7.65 11.60
N ALA A 118 32.39 8.74 12.04
CA ALA A 118 31.68 9.96 12.42
C ALA A 118 30.84 10.54 11.26
N ARG A 119 31.38 10.51 10.02
CA ARG A 119 30.61 10.90 8.82
C ARG A 119 29.42 9.96 8.60
N LEU A 120 29.61 8.65 8.71
CA LEU A 120 28.53 7.67 8.55
C LEU A 120 27.43 7.87 9.59
N GLU A 121 27.79 8.10 10.86
CA GLU A 121 26.85 8.39 11.94
C GLU A 121 26.01 9.65 11.66
N ALA A 122 26.64 10.73 11.19
CA ALA A 122 25.95 11.98 10.84
C ALA A 122 24.92 11.78 9.71
N VAL A 123 25.28 11.05 8.64
CA VAL A 123 24.34 10.75 7.53
C VAL A 123 23.23 9.80 8.02
N ASN A 124 23.56 8.81 8.85
CA ASN A 124 22.58 7.87 9.38
C ASN A 124 21.59 8.53 10.34
N GLU A 125 22.00 9.55 11.10
CA GLU A 125 21.08 10.34 11.94
C GLU A 125 20.07 11.11 11.09
N THR A 126 20.51 11.69 9.97
CA THR A 126 19.60 12.33 9.00
C THR A 126 18.57 11.33 8.46
N ARG A 127 19.03 10.12 8.09
CA ARG A 127 18.14 9.02 7.67
C ARG A 127 17.18 8.61 8.78
N ARG A 128 17.64 8.51 10.03
CA ARG A 128 16.81 8.15 11.19
C ARG A 128 15.67 9.14 11.38
N GLN A 129 15.95 10.44 11.30
CA GLN A 129 14.92 11.48 11.42
C GLN A 129 13.92 11.45 10.27
N ALA A 130 14.38 11.26 9.03
CA ALA A 130 13.49 11.13 7.88
C ALA A 130 12.58 9.88 8.00
N ALA A 131 13.17 8.74 8.35
CA ALA A 131 12.43 7.48 8.58
C ALA A 131 11.41 7.60 9.72
N LEU A 132 11.77 8.29 10.80
CA LEU A 132 10.84 8.51 11.92
C LEU A 132 9.63 9.32 11.47
N ARG A 133 9.83 10.42 10.72
CA ARG A 133 8.73 11.26 10.23
C ARG A 133 7.82 10.51 9.26
N ASP A 134 8.40 9.73 8.35
CA ASP A 134 7.67 8.89 7.38
C ASP A 134 6.86 7.77 8.08
N ARG A 135 7.44 7.12 9.08
CA ARG A 135 6.72 6.12 9.88
C ARG A 135 5.61 6.75 10.72
N LEU A 136 5.88 7.84 11.43
CA LEU A 136 4.88 8.48 12.28
C LEU A 136 3.62 8.88 11.50
N ILE A 137 3.76 9.44 10.29
CA ILE A 137 2.57 9.80 9.50
C ILE A 137 1.81 8.55 9.03
N THR A 138 2.52 7.50 8.62
CA THR A 138 1.92 6.27 8.11
C THR A 138 1.17 5.53 9.22
N GLU A 139 1.80 5.35 10.38
CA GLU A 139 1.20 4.71 11.55
C GLU A 139 0.02 5.52 12.10
N SER A 140 0.16 6.86 12.15
CA SER A 140 -0.93 7.72 12.61
C SER A 140 -2.17 7.59 11.73
N LEU A 141 -2.00 7.59 10.40
CA LEU A 141 -3.11 7.41 9.47
C LEU A 141 -3.71 6.01 9.56
N GLY A 142 -2.89 4.97 9.76
CA GLY A 142 -3.35 3.61 10.00
C GLY A 142 -4.22 3.50 11.26
N MET A 143 -3.73 4.02 12.40
CA MET A 143 -4.47 4.04 13.67
C MET A 143 -5.77 4.86 13.56
N LEU A 144 -5.72 6.02 12.91
CA LEU A 144 -6.92 6.82 12.65
C LEU A 144 -7.94 6.05 11.81
N GLY A 145 -7.49 5.34 10.78
CA GLY A 145 -8.34 4.50 9.94
C GLY A 145 -9.02 3.38 10.74
N GLY A 146 -8.26 2.64 11.55
CA GLY A 146 -8.79 1.60 12.43
C GLY A 146 -9.83 2.14 13.41
N ASN A 147 -9.47 3.19 14.17
CA ASN A 147 -10.38 3.79 15.16
C ASN A 147 -11.64 4.38 14.52
N LEU A 148 -11.54 5.03 13.35
CA LEU A 148 -12.71 5.53 12.62
C LEU A 148 -13.61 4.38 12.14
N GLY A 149 -13.00 3.26 11.71
CA GLY A 149 -13.74 2.05 11.34
C GLY A 149 -14.51 1.45 12.52
N ASP A 150 -13.87 1.33 13.67
CA ASP A 150 -14.48 0.78 14.89
C ASP A 150 -15.61 1.70 15.41
N LEU A 151 -15.37 3.01 15.47
CA LEU A 151 -16.38 3.99 15.85
C LEU A 151 -17.55 4.01 14.88
N GLY A 152 -17.26 3.96 13.57
CA GLY A 152 -18.28 3.85 12.53
C GLY A 152 -19.17 2.63 12.73
N THR A 153 -18.55 1.46 12.94
CA THR A 153 -19.25 0.20 13.21
C THR A 153 -20.12 0.30 14.46
N ALA A 154 -19.59 0.85 15.56
CA ALA A 154 -20.34 1.03 16.80
C ALA A 154 -21.59 1.91 16.60
N ILE A 155 -21.45 3.05 15.92
CA ILE A 155 -22.58 3.96 15.63
C ILE A 155 -23.63 3.26 14.76
N ILE A 156 -23.21 2.55 13.70
CA ILE A 156 -24.12 1.84 12.81
C ILE A 156 -24.90 0.75 13.55
N LEU A 157 -24.23 -0.05 14.39
CA LEU A 157 -24.87 -1.09 15.19
C LEU A 157 -25.91 -0.51 16.15
N LEU A 158 -25.64 0.64 16.78
CA LEU A 158 -26.61 1.34 17.62
C LEU A 158 -27.83 1.81 16.81
N LEU A 159 -27.62 2.39 15.64
CA LEU A 159 -28.70 2.85 14.76
C LEU A 159 -29.55 1.70 14.22
N MET A 160 -28.92 0.59 13.83
CA MET A 160 -29.62 -0.64 13.44
C MET A 160 -30.46 -1.19 14.58
N GLY A 161 -29.90 -1.26 15.79
CA GLY A 161 -30.64 -1.70 16.97
C GLY A 161 -31.89 -0.85 17.24
N GLN A 162 -31.80 0.48 17.08
CA GLN A 162 -32.96 1.37 17.18
C GLN A 162 -33.96 1.15 16.04
N ALA A 163 -33.50 1.02 14.80
CA ALA A 163 -34.37 0.79 13.64
C ALA A 163 -35.12 -0.54 13.75
N MET A 164 -34.49 -1.57 14.33
CA MET A 164 -35.12 -2.86 14.63
C MET A 164 -36.18 -2.75 15.72
N ARG A 165 -35.90 -2.02 16.80
CA ARG A 165 -36.88 -1.76 17.86
C ARG A 165 -38.11 -1.02 17.36
N ASN A 166 -37.95 -0.15 16.37
CA ASN A 166 -39.03 0.61 15.75
C ASN A 166 -39.79 -0.19 14.68
N GLY A 167 -39.40 -1.44 14.40
CA GLY A 167 -40.03 -2.29 13.38
C GLY A 167 -39.74 -1.89 11.92
N THR A 168 -38.89 -0.87 11.71
CA THR A 168 -38.50 -0.36 10.38
C THR A 168 -37.34 -1.12 9.72
N PHE A 169 -36.72 -2.04 10.45
CA PHE A 169 -35.56 -2.81 10.02
C PHE A 169 -35.64 -4.20 10.65
N THR A 170 -35.46 -5.26 9.87
CA THR A 170 -35.60 -6.63 10.38
C THR A 170 -34.27 -7.23 10.83
N VAL A 171 -34.32 -8.37 11.53
CA VAL A 171 -33.12 -9.16 11.85
C VAL A 171 -32.45 -9.68 10.57
N GLY A 172 -33.23 -9.98 9.52
CA GLY A 172 -32.71 -10.39 8.23
C GLY A 172 -31.94 -9.26 7.53
N ASP A 173 -32.50 -8.04 7.57
CA ASP A 173 -31.85 -6.84 7.06
C ASP A 173 -30.52 -6.57 7.78
N PHE A 174 -30.51 -6.73 9.10
CA PHE A 174 -29.29 -6.62 9.91
C PHE A 174 -28.22 -7.64 9.48
N ALA A 175 -28.60 -8.91 9.36
CA ALA A 175 -27.69 -9.97 8.93
C ALA A 175 -27.12 -9.69 7.53
N LEU A 176 -27.96 -9.24 6.60
CA LEU A 176 -27.54 -8.84 5.26
C LEU A 176 -26.54 -7.69 5.32
N PHE A 177 -26.84 -6.63 6.07
CA PHE A 177 -26.00 -5.44 6.16
C PHE A 177 -24.63 -5.75 6.73
N VAL A 178 -24.57 -6.48 7.84
CA VAL A 178 -23.31 -6.88 8.49
C VAL A 178 -22.49 -7.81 7.57
N TYR A 179 -23.17 -8.68 6.81
CA TYR A 179 -22.50 -9.58 5.86
C TYR A 179 -21.86 -8.83 4.68
N VAL A 180 -22.57 -7.87 4.08
CA VAL A 180 -22.08 -7.19 2.87
C VAL A 180 -21.12 -6.03 3.15
N MET A 181 -21.18 -5.44 4.35
CA MET A 181 -20.40 -4.24 4.72
C MET A 181 -18.87 -4.40 4.54
N PRO A 182 -18.23 -5.53 4.93
CA PRO A 182 -16.79 -5.71 4.73
C PRO A 182 -16.36 -5.69 3.26
N PHE A 183 -17.21 -6.16 2.34
CA PHE A 183 -16.90 -6.16 0.91
C PHE A 183 -16.92 -4.75 0.33
N VAL A 184 -17.86 -3.92 0.78
CA VAL A 184 -17.93 -2.51 0.40
C VAL A 184 -16.70 -1.75 0.92
N ALA A 185 -16.34 -1.94 2.20
CA ALA A 185 -15.16 -1.32 2.80
C ALA A 185 -13.84 -1.81 2.16
N GLY A 186 -13.72 -3.11 1.90
CA GLY A 186 -12.53 -3.74 1.31
C GLY A 186 -12.35 -3.48 -0.20
N ASN A 187 -13.35 -2.95 -0.89
CA ASN A 187 -13.20 -2.62 -2.31
C ASN A 187 -12.16 -1.51 -2.51
N MET A 188 -12.12 -0.51 -1.63
CA MET A 188 -11.14 0.58 -1.70
C MET A 188 -9.69 0.09 -1.59
N THR A 189 -9.41 -0.86 -0.69
CA THR A 189 -8.07 -1.43 -0.55
C THR A 189 -7.71 -2.29 -1.75
N SER A 190 -8.68 -2.97 -2.35
CA SER A 190 -8.50 -3.74 -3.58
C SER A 190 -8.08 -2.84 -4.76
N VAL A 191 -8.68 -1.65 -4.90
CA VAL A 191 -8.29 -0.65 -5.92
C VAL A 191 -6.84 -0.21 -5.74
N ALA A 192 -6.44 0.11 -4.50
CA ALA A 192 -5.07 0.49 -4.18
C ALA A 192 -4.06 -0.64 -4.47
N GLY A 193 -4.46 -1.89 -4.20
CA GLY A 193 -3.68 -3.10 -4.52
C GLY A 193 -3.40 -3.21 -6.02
N VAL A 194 -4.45 -3.11 -6.86
CA VAL A 194 -4.30 -3.16 -8.32
C VAL A 194 -3.42 -2.05 -8.84
N LEU A 195 -3.58 -0.81 -8.35
CA LEU A 195 -2.73 0.30 -8.77
C LEU A 195 -1.25 0.07 -8.42
N THR A 196 -0.99 -0.54 -7.27
CA THR A 196 0.37 -0.90 -6.83
C THR A 196 0.95 -2.00 -7.71
N SER A 197 0.22 -3.08 -7.96
CA SER A 197 0.66 -4.17 -8.84
C SER A 197 0.86 -3.72 -10.29
N TYR A 198 0.03 -2.78 -10.77
CA TYR A 198 0.18 -2.18 -12.10
C TYR A 198 1.50 -1.41 -12.23
N ARG A 199 1.85 -0.59 -11.22
CA ARG A 199 3.13 0.12 -11.20
C ARG A 199 4.31 -0.85 -11.15
N GLN A 200 4.23 -1.92 -10.36
CA GLN A 200 5.27 -2.95 -10.30
C GLN A 200 5.45 -3.67 -11.64
N LEU A 201 4.35 -4.00 -12.33
CA LEU A 201 4.39 -4.59 -13.66
C LEU A 201 5.11 -3.68 -14.67
N GLY A 202 4.83 -2.38 -14.67
CA GLY A 202 5.50 -1.42 -15.54
C GLY A 202 7.03 -1.40 -15.38
N VAL A 203 7.52 -1.48 -14.14
CA VAL A 203 8.97 -1.53 -13.84
C VAL A 203 9.60 -2.83 -14.31
N SER A 204 8.91 -3.97 -14.21
CA SER A 204 9.42 -5.24 -14.75
C SER A 204 9.39 -5.30 -16.27
N LEU A 205 8.36 -4.76 -16.92
CA LEU A 205 8.32 -4.67 -18.39
C LEU A 205 9.47 -3.81 -18.94
N GLN A 206 9.82 -2.71 -18.26
CA GLN A 206 10.98 -1.89 -18.63
C GLN A 206 12.33 -2.65 -18.52
N ARG A 207 12.42 -3.66 -17.65
CA ARG A 207 13.64 -4.50 -17.52
C ARG A 207 13.73 -5.61 -18.57
N LEU A 208 12.58 -6.00 -19.14
CA LEU A 208 12.48 -7.01 -20.19
C LEU A 208 12.67 -6.45 -21.61
N ALA A 209 12.37 -5.16 -21.81
CA ALA A 209 12.58 -4.44 -23.08
C ALA A 209 14.06 -4.15 -23.36
#